data_AF-A0A924YMC2-F1
#
_entry.id   AF-A0A924YMC2-F1
#
_cell.length_a   1.000
_cell.length_b   1.000
_cell.length_c   1.000
_cell.angle_alpha   90.00
_cell.angle_beta   90.00
_cell.angle_gamma   90.00
#
_symmetry.space_group_name_H-M   'P 1'
#
loop_
_entity.id
_entity.type
_entity.pdbx_description
1 polymer ?
#
loop_
_entity_poly.entity_id
_entity_poly.type
_entity_poly.pdbx_seq_one_letter_code
_entity_poly.pdbx_strand_id
1 'polypeptide(L)'
;MTEPTQIPDESSLLRVLRASPALFETIAQANSAETEFHLQQRLRNEFPDEVVRAALILRDLRQKATASKKFARADQMWFTPTGLEQATAELVARHKAKRFEGPVWDYCCGIGGDSLALAERGEVYSVDLDPAMCLRTEWNAAAYGVGERVHTVVADVSQPGRREGLLHIDPDQRPGGQQRMRRVEDCSPNLDVLRGLMSVFRGGAIKLSPASNFGGKFSNVEIELVSLHGECKEATIWFGDLAGDQPFRATSLPSGETIAADPMSARADIT
;
A
#
# COMPACT_ATOMS: atom_id res chain seq x y z
N MET A 1 -16.33 -40.51 8.15
CA MET A 1 -15.98 -39.17 8.65
C MET A 1 -14.92 -38.63 7.71
N THR A 2 -15.33 -37.87 6.71
CA THR A 2 -14.41 -37.11 5.86
C THR A 2 -13.85 -35.98 6.72
N GLU A 3 -12.54 -35.95 6.90
CA GLU A 3 -11.87 -34.81 7.53
C GLU A 3 -12.30 -33.51 6.82
N PRO A 4 -12.58 -32.43 7.57
CA PRO A 4 -12.90 -31.16 6.93
C PRO A 4 -11.68 -30.74 6.11
N THR A 5 -11.85 -30.67 4.78
CA THR A 5 -10.88 -30.11 3.86
C THR A 5 -10.49 -28.73 4.37
N GLN A 6 -9.31 -28.63 4.97
CA GLN A 6 -8.81 -27.41 5.57
C GLN A 6 -8.70 -26.39 4.45
N ILE A 7 -9.51 -25.31 4.50
CA ILE A 7 -9.36 -24.18 3.58
C ILE A 7 -7.90 -23.74 3.72
N PRO A 8 -7.09 -23.74 2.65
CA PRO A 8 -5.71 -23.31 2.74
C PRO A 8 -5.68 -21.90 3.32
N ASP A 9 -4.76 -21.63 4.24
CA ASP A 9 -4.46 -20.25 4.59
C ASP A 9 -4.12 -19.46 3.31
N GLU A 10 -4.45 -18.16 3.27
CA GLU A 10 -4.33 -17.37 2.03
C GLU A 10 -2.91 -17.43 1.43
N SER A 11 -1.88 -17.56 2.27
CA SER A 11 -0.49 -17.70 1.82
C SER A 11 -0.25 -19.00 1.06
N SER A 12 -0.82 -20.11 1.54
CA SER A 12 -0.79 -21.40 0.85
C SER A 12 -1.51 -21.34 -0.51
N LEU A 13 -2.71 -20.74 -0.55
CA LEU A 13 -3.46 -20.52 -1.80
C LEU A 13 -2.65 -19.66 -2.80
N LEU A 14 -2.04 -18.58 -2.32
CA LEU A 14 -1.18 -17.72 -3.13
C LEU A 14 0.00 -18.46 -3.75
N ARG A 15 0.67 -19.32 -2.99
CA ARG A 15 1.80 -20.11 -3.50
C ARG A 15 1.37 -21.10 -4.57
N VAL A 16 0.24 -21.80 -4.37
CA VAL A 16 -0.33 -22.69 -5.39
C VAL A 16 -0.69 -21.90 -6.65
N LEU A 17 -1.31 -20.73 -6.49
CA LEU A 17 -1.68 -19.86 -7.60
C LEU A 17 -0.45 -19.40 -8.38
N ARG A 18 0.63 -18.97 -7.70
CA ARG A 18 1.90 -18.57 -8.33
C ARG A 18 2.60 -19.73 -9.03
N ALA A 19 2.48 -20.94 -8.50
CA ALA A 19 3.03 -22.15 -9.09
C ALA A 19 2.18 -22.70 -10.25
N SER A 20 1.08 -22.05 -10.62
CA SER A 20 0.14 -22.49 -11.67
C SER A 20 0.11 -21.53 -12.88
N PRO A 21 1.23 -21.30 -13.61
CA PRO A 21 1.25 -20.36 -14.73
C PRO A 21 0.31 -20.76 -15.88
N ALA A 22 0.13 -22.07 -16.12
CA ALA A 22 -0.78 -22.61 -17.13
C ALA A 22 -2.25 -22.16 -16.92
N LEU A 23 -2.66 -21.91 -15.67
CA LEU A 23 -3.98 -21.37 -15.35
C LEU A 23 -4.16 -19.95 -15.91
N PHE A 24 -3.14 -19.10 -15.74
CA PHE A 24 -3.18 -17.73 -16.26
C PHE A 24 -3.04 -17.68 -17.78
N GLU A 25 -2.24 -18.57 -18.38
CA GLU A 25 -2.16 -18.73 -19.84
C GLU A 25 -3.52 -19.11 -20.41
N THR A 26 -4.21 -20.06 -19.77
CA THR A 26 -5.53 -20.50 -20.17
C THR A 26 -6.56 -19.37 -20.08
N ILE A 27 -6.52 -18.59 -19.01
CA ILE A 27 -7.38 -17.41 -18.84
C ILE A 27 -7.09 -16.35 -19.91
N ALA A 28 -5.81 -16.12 -20.24
CA ALA A 28 -5.40 -15.14 -21.23
C ALA A 28 -5.77 -15.54 -22.67
N GLN A 29 -5.82 -16.84 -22.96
CA GLN A 29 -6.20 -17.39 -24.27
C GLN A 29 -7.71 -17.54 -24.45
N ALA A 30 -8.51 -17.28 -23.42
CA ALA A 30 -9.97 -17.32 -23.53
C ALA A 30 -10.44 -16.38 -24.63
N ASN A 31 -11.05 -16.94 -25.68
CA ASN A 31 -11.53 -16.18 -26.82
C ASN A 31 -12.80 -15.40 -26.44
N SER A 32 -13.06 -14.26 -27.07
CA SER A 32 -14.27 -13.45 -26.86
C SER A 32 -15.58 -14.18 -27.16
N ALA A 33 -15.52 -15.33 -27.85
CA ALA A 33 -16.65 -16.22 -28.10
C ALA A 33 -16.92 -17.23 -26.97
N GLU A 34 -15.97 -17.49 -26.07
CA GLU A 34 -16.17 -18.37 -24.90
C GLU A 34 -16.89 -17.57 -23.80
N THR A 35 -17.99 -18.10 -23.26
CA THR A 35 -18.66 -17.44 -22.14
C THR A 35 -17.87 -17.66 -20.85
N GLU A 36 -17.96 -16.72 -19.91
CA GLU A 36 -17.31 -16.82 -18.59
C GLU A 36 -17.68 -18.13 -17.85
N PHE A 37 -18.91 -18.62 -18.06
CA PHE A 37 -19.37 -19.90 -17.51
C PHE A 37 -18.60 -21.10 -18.07
N HIS A 38 -18.42 -21.17 -19.39
CA HIS A 38 -17.67 -22.26 -20.02
C HIS A 38 -16.19 -22.24 -19.66
N LEU A 39 -15.59 -21.04 -19.60
CA LEU A 39 -14.23 -20.86 -19.11
C LEU A 39 -14.07 -21.40 -17.69
N GLN A 40 -14.95 -21.00 -16.77
CA GLN A 40 -14.92 -21.49 -15.39
C GLN A 40 -15.08 -23.00 -15.28
N GLN A 41 -16.00 -23.59 -16.05
CA GLN A 41 -16.22 -25.03 -16.05
C GLN A 41 -14.98 -25.78 -16.53
N ARG A 42 -14.32 -25.30 -17.58
CA ARG A 42 -13.09 -25.89 -18.12
C ARG A 42 -11.95 -25.82 -17.11
N LEU A 43 -11.73 -24.64 -16.52
CA LEU A 43 -10.70 -24.44 -15.49
C LEU A 43 -10.92 -25.33 -14.27
N ARG A 44 -12.16 -25.52 -13.82
CA ARG A 44 -12.51 -26.38 -12.67
C ARG A 44 -12.32 -27.88 -12.93
N ASN A 45 -12.23 -28.32 -14.18
CA ASN A 45 -11.90 -29.69 -14.51
C ASN A 45 -10.39 -29.97 -14.37
N GLU A 46 -9.55 -28.92 -14.41
CA GLU A 46 -8.09 -29.04 -14.41
C GLU A 46 -7.46 -28.54 -13.10
N PHE A 47 -8.10 -27.61 -12.39
CA PHE A 47 -7.58 -26.97 -11.18
C PHE A 47 -8.63 -26.96 -10.05
N PRO A 48 -8.18 -26.94 -8.77
CA PRO A 48 -9.10 -26.80 -7.63
C PRO A 48 -9.95 -25.52 -7.71
N ASP A 49 -11.22 -25.60 -7.30
CA ASP A 49 -12.20 -24.50 -7.41
C ASP A 49 -11.72 -23.18 -6.78
N GLU A 50 -11.09 -23.26 -5.60
CA GLU A 50 -10.55 -22.10 -4.91
C GLU A 50 -9.41 -21.40 -5.68
N VAL A 51 -8.57 -22.16 -6.36
CA VAL A 51 -7.46 -21.65 -7.17
C VAL A 51 -8.02 -20.96 -8.41
N VAL A 52 -9.00 -21.58 -9.08
CA VAL A 52 -9.69 -20.99 -10.24
C VAL A 52 -10.34 -19.67 -9.86
N ARG A 53 -11.10 -19.65 -8.76
CA ARG A 53 -11.75 -18.43 -8.26
C ARG A 53 -10.74 -17.34 -7.93
N ALA A 54 -9.66 -17.66 -7.24
CA ALA A 54 -8.61 -16.70 -6.92
C ALA A 54 -7.92 -16.14 -8.17
N ALA A 55 -7.68 -16.97 -9.19
CA ALA A 55 -7.10 -16.55 -10.46
C ALA A 55 -7.98 -15.57 -11.22
N LEU A 56 -9.29 -15.84 -11.29
CA LEU A 56 -10.25 -14.96 -11.96
C LEU A 56 -10.41 -13.63 -11.22
N ILE A 57 -10.47 -13.66 -9.89
CA ILE A 57 -10.45 -12.44 -9.08
C ILE A 57 -9.18 -11.63 -9.36
N LEU A 58 -8.01 -12.27 -9.39
CA LEU A 58 -6.76 -11.59 -9.67
C LEU A 58 -6.72 -11.00 -11.09
N ARG A 59 -7.24 -11.72 -12.10
CA ARG A 59 -7.42 -11.20 -13.47
C ARG A 59 -8.23 -9.91 -13.46
N ASP A 60 -9.39 -9.91 -12.82
CA ASP A 60 -10.30 -8.77 -12.79
C ASP A 60 -9.66 -7.56 -12.07
N LEU A 61 -8.95 -7.82 -10.97
CA LEU A 61 -8.21 -6.79 -10.24
C LEU A 61 -7.07 -6.19 -11.07
N ARG A 62 -6.33 -7.01 -11.83
CA ARG A 62 -5.29 -6.53 -12.76
C ARG A 62 -5.89 -5.67 -13.85
N GLN A 63 -7.01 -6.08 -14.46
CA GLN A 63 -7.72 -5.28 -15.46
C GLN A 63 -8.18 -3.92 -14.88
N LYS A 64 -8.77 -3.92 -13.69
CA LYS A 64 -9.17 -2.70 -12.98
C LYS A 64 -7.97 -1.79 -12.67
N ALA A 65 -6.87 -2.36 -12.20
CA ALA A 65 -5.64 -1.64 -11.90
C ALA A 65 -5.05 -0.99 -13.16
N THR A 66 -4.97 -1.74 -14.28
CA THR A 66 -4.52 -1.24 -15.58
C THR A 66 -5.40 -0.10 -16.09
N ALA A 67 -6.73 -0.27 -16.03
CA ALA A 67 -7.68 0.77 -16.47
C ALA A 67 -7.54 2.07 -15.66
N SER A 68 -7.28 1.96 -14.36
CA SER A 68 -7.06 3.12 -13.48
C SER A 68 -5.70 3.79 -13.65
N LYS A 69 -4.75 3.15 -14.34
CA LYS A 69 -3.35 3.59 -14.49
C LYS A 69 -2.64 3.88 -13.15
N LYS A 70 -3.09 3.22 -12.07
CA LYS A 70 -2.54 3.39 -10.71
C LYS A 70 -1.12 2.84 -10.59
N PHE A 71 -0.80 1.83 -11.41
CA PHE A 71 0.44 1.09 -11.45
C PHE A 71 0.86 0.83 -12.91
N ALA A 72 2.12 1.06 -13.25
CA ALA A 72 2.69 0.87 -14.58
C ALA A 72 2.80 -0.62 -14.94
N ARG A 73 2.97 -1.50 -13.95
CA ARG A 73 3.04 -2.96 -14.11
C ARG A 73 1.84 -3.68 -13.51
N ALA A 74 0.67 -3.03 -13.56
CA ALA A 74 -0.58 -3.54 -12.99
C ALA A 74 -0.92 -4.98 -13.42
N ASP A 75 -0.63 -5.34 -14.67
CA ASP A 75 -0.86 -6.66 -15.26
C ASP A 75 -0.02 -7.80 -14.63
N GLN A 76 1.08 -7.46 -13.96
CA GLN A 76 1.99 -8.42 -13.31
C GLN A 76 1.81 -8.48 -11.80
N MET A 77 1.13 -7.49 -11.20
CA MET A 77 1.00 -7.37 -9.76
C MET A 77 -0.01 -8.35 -9.15
N TRP A 78 0.16 -8.62 -7.87
CA TRP A 78 -0.67 -9.45 -7.01
C TRP A 78 -1.51 -8.56 -6.10
N PHE A 79 -2.82 -8.60 -6.30
CA PHE A 79 -3.78 -7.72 -5.62
C PHE A 79 -4.77 -8.48 -4.76
N THR A 80 -5.28 -7.80 -3.74
CA THR A 80 -6.60 -8.06 -3.14
C THR A 80 -7.53 -6.90 -3.49
N PRO A 81 -8.87 -7.06 -3.36
CA PRO A 81 -9.80 -5.95 -3.57
C PRO A 81 -9.46 -4.74 -2.69
N THR A 82 -9.25 -4.97 -1.39
CA THR A 82 -8.88 -3.94 -0.41
C THR A 82 -7.51 -3.33 -0.72
N GLY A 83 -6.51 -4.16 -1.00
CA GLY A 83 -5.15 -3.70 -1.31
C GLY A 83 -5.11 -2.82 -2.57
N LEU A 84 -5.84 -3.19 -3.63
CA LEU A 84 -5.93 -2.35 -4.82
C LEU A 84 -6.63 -1.01 -4.53
N GLU A 85 -7.67 -1.02 -3.70
CA GLU A 85 -8.39 0.21 -3.34
C GLU A 85 -7.51 1.16 -2.51
N GLN A 86 -6.86 0.64 -1.46
CA GLN A 86 -6.13 1.43 -0.45
C GLN A 86 -4.69 1.79 -0.85
N ALA A 87 -4.05 1.00 -1.73
CA ALA A 87 -2.64 1.21 -2.04
C ALA A 87 -2.35 2.63 -2.55
N THR A 88 -1.16 3.12 -2.31
CA THR A 88 -0.72 4.40 -2.85
C THR A 88 -0.56 4.30 -4.36
N ALA A 89 -1.04 5.32 -5.10
CA ALA A 89 -0.78 5.40 -6.54
C ALA A 89 0.71 5.59 -6.80
N GLU A 90 1.25 4.94 -7.84
CA GLU A 90 2.70 4.87 -8.08
C GLU A 90 3.37 6.26 -8.14
N LEU A 91 2.74 7.25 -8.76
CA LEU A 91 3.28 8.63 -8.80
C LEU A 91 3.36 9.30 -7.43
N VAL A 92 2.38 9.05 -6.55
CA VAL A 92 2.37 9.59 -5.18
C VAL A 92 3.42 8.87 -4.32
N ALA A 93 3.52 7.54 -4.44
CA ALA A 93 4.55 6.76 -3.76
C ALA A 93 5.97 7.19 -4.16
N ARG A 94 6.23 7.35 -5.46
CA ARG A 94 7.52 7.87 -5.97
C ARG A 94 7.82 9.29 -5.55
N HIS A 95 6.79 10.14 -5.43
CA HIS A 95 6.97 11.49 -4.89
C HIS A 95 7.44 11.42 -3.44
N LYS A 96 6.74 10.69 -2.57
CA LYS A 96 7.16 10.48 -1.17
C LYS A 96 8.57 9.90 -1.08
N ALA A 97 8.86 8.86 -1.86
CA ALA A 97 10.14 8.16 -1.81
C ALA A 97 11.36 9.07 -2.03
N LYS A 98 11.22 10.19 -2.76
CA LYS A 98 12.32 11.16 -2.97
C LYS A 98 12.89 11.73 -1.68
N ARG A 99 12.13 11.75 -0.58
CA ARG A 99 12.57 12.24 0.72
C ARG A 99 13.33 11.20 1.56
N PHE A 100 13.29 9.94 1.16
CA PHE A 100 13.93 8.87 1.90
C PHE A 100 15.33 8.63 1.36
N GLU A 101 16.32 8.84 2.23
CA GLU A 101 17.72 8.53 1.97
C GLU A 101 18.22 7.51 3.00
N GLY A 102 18.62 6.32 2.52
CA GLY A 102 19.07 5.21 3.36
C GLY A 102 17.99 4.14 3.63
N PRO A 103 18.26 3.19 4.54
CA PRO A 103 17.34 2.09 4.82
C PRO A 103 16.00 2.54 5.41
N VAL A 104 14.90 1.93 4.94
CA VAL A 104 13.54 2.28 5.35
C VAL A 104 12.82 1.06 5.92
N TRP A 105 12.11 1.26 7.02
CA TRP A 105 11.10 0.31 7.51
C TRP A 105 9.74 0.75 6.97
N ASP A 106 9.12 -0.07 6.13
CA ASP A 106 7.76 0.17 5.62
C ASP A 106 6.78 -0.68 6.42
N TYR A 107 6.19 -0.09 7.46
CA TYR A 107 5.24 -0.74 8.33
C TYR A 107 3.82 -0.71 7.75
N CYS A 108 3.09 -1.81 7.89
CA CYS A 108 1.79 -2.03 7.24
C CYS A 108 1.92 -1.99 5.71
N CYS A 109 2.90 -2.70 5.16
CA CYS A 109 3.27 -2.58 3.74
C CYS A 109 2.17 -3.04 2.76
N GLY A 110 1.22 -3.87 3.19
CA GLY A 110 0.09 -4.33 2.37
C GLY A 110 0.53 -5.02 1.09
N ILE A 111 0.04 -4.54 -0.07
CA ILE A 111 0.48 -5.07 -1.39
C ILE A 111 1.82 -4.46 -1.88
N GLY A 112 2.45 -3.61 -1.07
CA GLY A 112 3.78 -3.05 -1.33
C GLY A 112 3.80 -1.72 -2.07
N GLY A 113 2.66 -1.04 -2.27
CA GLY A 113 2.59 0.16 -3.13
C GLY A 113 3.67 1.22 -2.84
N ASP A 114 3.90 1.54 -1.56
CA ASP A 114 4.98 2.45 -1.14
C ASP A 114 6.34 1.74 -1.08
N SER A 115 6.42 0.50 -0.57
CA SER A 115 7.63 -0.34 -0.60
C SER A 115 8.32 -0.36 -1.98
N LEU A 116 7.55 -0.47 -3.07
CA LEU A 116 8.09 -0.49 -4.44
C LEU A 116 8.86 0.80 -4.76
N ALA A 117 8.29 1.95 -4.43
CA ALA A 117 8.88 3.25 -4.71
C ALA A 117 10.04 3.57 -3.75
N LEU A 118 9.93 3.19 -2.48
CA LEU A 118 11.00 3.31 -1.49
C LEU A 118 12.20 2.45 -1.89
N ALA A 119 11.95 1.24 -2.40
CA ALA A 119 12.99 0.33 -2.85
C ALA A 119 13.75 0.85 -4.06
N GLU A 120 13.20 1.78 -4.85
CA GLU A 120 13.97 2.48 -5.89
C GLU A 120 15.12 3.32 -5.29
N ARG A 121 15.03 3.71 -4.02
CA ARG A 121 15.96 4.61 -3.31
C ARG A 121 16.92 3.93 -2.35
N GLY A 122 16.64 2.71 -1.91
CA GLY A 122 17.49 1.98 -0.95
C GLY A 122 16.88 0.67 -0.48
N GLU A 123 17.47 0.10 0.56
CA GLU A 123 16.95 -1.10 1.23
C GLU A 123 15.64 -0.81 1.96
N VAL A 124 14.67 -1.71 1.84
CA VAL A 124 13.36 -1.60 2.48
C VAL A 124 13.06 -2.88 3.25
N TYR A 125 12.70 -2.70 4.52
CA TYR A 125 12.18 -3.76 5.38
C TYR A 125 10.66 -3.60 5.44
N SER A 126 9.94 -4.36 4.61
CA SER A 126 8.49 -4.30 4.47
C SER A 126 7.84 -5.20 5.51
N VAL A 127 7.13 -4.61 6.47
CA VAL A 127 6.56 -5.32 7.62
C VAL A 127 5.04 -5.32 7.54
N ASP A 128 4.44 -6.49 7.64
CA ASP A 128 2.99 -6.64 7.75
C ASP A 128 2.63 -7.72 8.76
N LEU A 129 1.44 -7.61 9.37
CA LEU A 129 0.92 -8.64 10.25
C LEU A 129 0.43 -9.87 9.45
N ASP A 130 -0.04 -9.63 8.23
CA ASP A 130 -0.55 -10.67 7.33
C ASP A 130 0.57 -11.27 6.46
N PRO A 131 0.88 -12.58 6.61
CA PRO A 131 1.86 -13.25 5.76
C PRO A 131 1.50 -13.23 4.27
N ALA A 132 0.22 -13.17 3.90
CA ALA A 132 -0.20 -13.07 2.51
C ALA A 132 0.16 -11.71 1.90
N MET A 133 0.07 -10.63 2.67
CA MET A 133 0.50 -9.29 2.25
C MET A 133 2.02 -9.23 2.05
N CYS A 134 2.79 -9.87 2.94
CA CYS A 134 4.24 -10.01 2.75
C CYS A 134 4.58 -10.72 1.43
N LEU A 135 3.92 -11.84 1.10
CA LEU A 135 4.13 -12.53 -0.19
C LEU A 135 3.76 -11.63 -1.38
N ARG A 136 2.64 -10.91 -1.32
CA ARG A 136 2.24 -9.99 -2.39
C ARG A 136 3.26 -8.86 -2.57
N THR A 137 3.75 -8.28 -1.48
CA THR A 137 4.79 -7.23 -1.52
C THR A 137 6.06 -7.74 -2.17
N GLU A 138 6.57 -8.91 -1.76
CA GLU A 138 7.76 -9.54 -2.35
C GLU A 138 7.59 -9.76 -3.86
N TRP A 139 6.45 -10.31 -4.30
CA TRP A 139 6.23 -10.66 -5.70
C TRP A 139 5.98 -9.44 -6.56
N ASN A 140 5.35 -8.40 -6.00
CA ASN A 140 5.21 -7.11 -6.66
C ASN A 140 6.57 -6.42 -6.79
N ALA A 141 7.45 -6.50 -5.78
CA ALA A 141 8.81 -5.97 -5.84
C ALA A 141 9.62 -6.65 -6.94
N ALA A 142 9.51 -7.97 -7.08
CA ALA A 142 10.10 -8.70 -8.19
C ALA A 142 9.57 -8.22 -9.56
N ALA A 143 8.25 -8.01 -9.69
CA ALA A 143 7.65 -7.49 -10.92
C ALA A 143 8.18 -6.11 -11.32
N TYR A 144 8.54 -5.25 -10.35
CA TYR A 144 9.14 -3.94 -10.58
C TYR A 144 10.66 -3.95 -10.73
N GLY A 145 11.31 -5.12 -10.57
CA GLY A 145 12.78 -5.22 -10.64
C GLY A 145 13.49 -4.61 -9.43
N VAL A 146 12.81 -4.52 -8.29
CA VAL A 146 13.36 -4.00 -7.02
C VAL A 146 13.38 -5.06 -5.91
N GLY A 147 13.08 -6.33 -6.25
CA GLY A 147 12.95 -7.43 -5.29
C GLY A 147 14.18 -7.67 -4.41
N GLU A 148 15.39 -7.47 -4.93
CA GLU A 148 16.64 -7.65 -4.16
C GLU A 148 16.80 -6.65 -3.00
N ARG A 149 16.06 -5.53 -3.04
CA ARG A 149 16.09 -4.45 -2.03
C ARG A 149 14.90 -4.49 -1.07
N VAL A 150 14.00 -5.46 -1.20
CA VAL A 150 12.78 -5.58 -0.40
C VAL A 150 12.85 -6.84 0.45
N HIS A 151 12.93 -6.66 1.77
CA HIS A 151 12.98 -7.73 2.76
C HIS A 151 11.67 -7.76 3.52
N THR A 152 10.84 -8.78 3.30
CA THR A 152 9.53 -8.89 3.94
C THR A 152 9.63 -9.54 5.31
N VAL A 153 8.91 -9.01 6.28
CA VAL A 153 8.90 -9.50 7.67
C VAL A 153 7.46 -9.57 8.18
N VAL A 154 7.05 -10.75 8.63
CA VAL A 154 5.74 -10.92 9.27
C VAL A 154 5.88 -10.55 10.75
N ALA A 155 5.29 -9.43 11.16
CA ALA A 155 5.33 -8.97 12.56
C ALA A 155 4.22 -7.97 12.90
N ASP A 156 3.87 -7.91 14.18
CA ASP A 156 3.08 -6.82 14.73
C ASP A 156 3.97 -5.59 14.96
N VAL A 157 3.56 -4.46 14.40
CA VAL A 157 4.26 -3.17 14.47
C VAL A 157 3.86 -2.34 15.69
N SER A 158 2.93 -2.83 16.53
CA SER A 158 2.44 -2.14 17.73
C SER A 158 3.48 -1.99 18.84
N GLN A 159 4.49 -2.87 18.86
CA GLN A 159 5.60 -2.85 19.82
C GLN A 159 6.94 -2.87 19.09
N PRO A 160 7.29 -1.77 18.41
CA PRO A 160 8.52 -1.70 17.66
C PRO A 160 9.71 -1.69 18.63
N GLY A 161 10.65 -2.62 18.45
CA GLY A 161 11.98 -2.49 19.03
C GLY A 161 12.70 -1.27 18.43
N ARG A 162 13.81 -0.85 19.05
CA ARG A 162 14.67 0.19 18.45
C ARG A 162 15.19 -0.30 17.09
N ARG A 163 14.96 0.49 16.04
CA ARG A 163 15.44 0.21 14.68
C ARG A 163 16.31 1.35 14.19
N GLU A 164 17.34 1.01 13.42
CA GLU A 164 18.09 1.98 12.63
C GLU A 164 17.35 2.22 11.30
N GLY A 165 17.41 3.44 10.79
CA GLY A 165 16.78 3.84 9.52
C GLY A 165 15.63 4.82 9.67
N LEU A 166 14.88 4.99 8.57
CA LEU A 166 13.70 5.84 8.48
C LEU A 166 12.43 5.00 8.55
N LEU A 167 11.31 5.62 8.94
CA LEU A 167 10.00 4.96 8.97
C LEU A 167 9.11 5.45 7.83
N HIS A 168 8.47 4.52 7.14
CA HIS A 168 7.22 4.76 6.44
C HIS A 168 6.13 3.90 7.10
N ILE A 169 4.92 4.43 7.28
CA ILE A 169 3.79 3.64 7.74
C ILE A 169 2.48 4.10 7.07
N ASP A 170 1.74 3.13 6.53
CA ASP A 170 0.38 3.29 6.01
C ASP A 170 -0.59 2.46 6.88
N PRO A 171 -1.04 2.99 8.02
CA PRO A 171 -1.90 2.24 8.93
C PRO A 171 -3.22 1.87 8.24
N ASP A 172 -3.78 0.72 8.58
CA ASP A 172 -5.09 0.32 8.06
C ASP A 172 -6.16 1.33 8.50
N GLN A 173 -6.82 1.90 7.49
CA GLN A 173 -7.85 2.93 7.64
C GLN A 173 -9.26 2.34 7.62
N ARG A 174 -9.39 1.00 7.61
CA ARG A 174 -10.66 0.25 7.64
C ARG A 174 -10.55 -1.04 8.48
N PRO A 175 -10.16 -0.97 9.76
CA PRO A 175 -10.12 -2.18 10.58
C PRO A 175 -11.52 -2.83 10.61
N GLY A 176 -11.62 -4.08 10.16
CA GLY A 176 -12.89 -4.81 10.08
C GLY A 176 -13.80 -4.47 8.89
N GLY A 177 -13.32 -3.74 7.87
CA GLY A 177 -14.00 -3.59 6.58
C GLY A 177 -15.14 -2.56 6.52
N GLN A 178 -15.30 -1.70 7.52
CA GLN A 178 -16.32 -0.64 7.52
C GLN A 178 -15.86 0.66 6.82
N GLN A 179 -16.78 1.64 6.74
CA GLN A 179 -16.66 2.92 6.02
C GLN A 179 -15.31 3.62 6.21
N ARG A 180 -14.91 4.41 5.21
CA ARG A 180 -13.70 5.24 5.23
C ARG A 180 -13.63 6.06 6.52
N MET A 181 -12.63 5.76 7.32
CA MET A 181 -12.38 6.37 8.61
C MET A 181 -12.14 7.88 8.49
N ARG A 182 -12.79 8.65 9.37
CA ARG A 182 -12.60 10.12 9.50
C ARG A 182 -11.67 10.49 10.66
N ARG A 183 -11.41 9.56 11.57
CA ARG A 183 -10.68 9.79 12.81
C ARG A 183 -9.38 8.99 12.81
N VAL A 184 -8.24 9.64 12.95
CA VAL A 184 -6.93 8.98 13.03
C VAL A 184 -6.87 8.03 14.23
N GLU A 185 -7.65 8.29 15.28
CA GLU A 185 -7.73 7.42 16.45
C GLU A 185 -8.23 6.01 16.15
N ASP A 186 -9.00 5.82 15.07
CA ASP A 186 -9.61 4.54 14.73
C ASP A 186 -8.71 3.69 13.81
N CYS A 187 -7.51 4.17 13.46
CA CYS A 187 -6.59 3.44 12.59
C CYS A 187 -5.92 2.26 13.31
N SER A 188 -5.41 1.30 12.55
CA SER A 188 -4.60 0.21 13.08
C SER A 188 -3.22 0.20 12.41
N PRO A 189 -2.12 0.42 13.14
CA PRO A 189 -2.04 0.66 14.59
C PRO A 189 -2.58 2.04 15.00
N ASN A 190 -3.07 2.16 16.24
CA ASN A 190 -3.76 3.36 16.73
C ASN A 190 -2.84 4.59 16.89
N LEU A 191 -3.45 5.76 17.10
CA LEU A 191 -2.74 7.04 17.22
C LEU A 191 -1.66 7.07 18.31
N ASP A 192 -1.83 6.36 19.43
CA ASP A 192 -0.80 6.30 20.48
C ASP A 192 0.44 5.54 20.00
N VAL A 193 0.24 4.42 19.31
CA VAL A 193 1.33 3.68 18.67
C VAL A 193 2.03 4.54 17.62
N LEU A 194 1.27 5.25 16.76
CA LEU A 194 1.84 6.15 15.75
C LEU A 194 2.74 7.22 16.38
N ARG A 195 2.31 7.84 17.49
CA ARG A 195 3.14 8.80 18.23
C ARG A 195 4.35 8.15 18.90
N GLY A 196 4.19 6.93 19.42
CA GLY A 196 5.29 6.15 19.99
C GLY A 196 6.38 5.87 18.94
N LEU A 197 5.98 5.47 17.73
CA LEU A 197 6.87 5.25 16.59
C LEU A 197 7.70 6.49 16.24
N MET A 198 7.11 7.68 16.28
CA MET A 198 7.84 8.94 16.02
C MET A 198 8.97 9.20 17.03
N SER A 199 8.91 8.59 18.22
CA SER A 199 9.95 8.72 19.24
C SER A 199 11.06 7.66 19.09
N VAL A 200 10.83 6.61 18.30
CA VAL A 200 11.76 5.49 18.09
C VAL A 200 12.65 5.71 16.88
N PHE A 201 12.10 6.33 15.82
CA PHE A 201 12.80 6.59 14.58
C PHE A 201 13.35 8.02 14.51
N ARG A 202 14.49 8.19 13.84
CA ARG A 202 15.10 9.52 13.62
C ARG A 202 14.26 10.43 12.71
N GLY A 203 13.42 9.84 11.86
CA GLY A 203 12.53 10.56 10.95
C GLY A 203 11.71 9.59 10.11
N GLY A 204 10.67 10.10 9.45
CA GLY A 204 9.78 9.25 8.66
C GLY A 204 8.53 9.95 8.14
N ALA A 205 7.62 9.13 7.63
CA ALA A 205 6.33 9.52 7.09
C ALA A 205 5.20 8.63 7.63
N ILE A 206 4.10 9.23 8.05
CA ILE A 206 2.84 8.55 8.35
C ILE A 206 1.83 8.95 7.29
N LYS A 207 1.35 7.99 6.50
CA LYS A 207 0.30 8.20 5.50
C LYS A 207 -1.06 8.19 6.17
N LEU A 208 -1.91 9.16 5.82
CA LEU A 208 -3.29 9.27 6.29
C LEU A 208 -4.23 9.69 5.16
N SER A 209 -5.52 9.44 5.35
CA SER A 209 -6.55 10.01 4.48
C SER A 209 -6.54 11.54 4.59
N PRO A 210 -6.61 12.29 3.47
CA PRO A 210 -6.68 13.74 3.49
C PRO A 210 -7.97 14.28 4.14
N ALA A 211 -8.99 13.43 4.29
CA ALA A 211 -10.23 13.76 4.98
C ALA A 211 -10.22 13.44 6.49
N SER A 212 -9.10 12.99 7.04
CA SER A 212 -9.00 12.63 8.47
C SER A 212 -8.67 13.82 9.37
N ASN A 213 -8.97 13.71 10.66
CA ASN A 213 -8.79 14.75 11.68
C ASN A 213 -7.32 14.89 12.20
N PHE A 214 -6.31 14.76 11.35
CA PHE A 214 -4.89 14.76 11.77
C PHE A 214 -4.40 16.10 12.34
N GLY A 215 -5.10 17.20 12.11
CA GLY A 215 -4.73 18.53 12.62
C GLY A 215 -4.57 18.55 14.14
N GLY A 216 -3.39 18.95 14.62
CA GLY A 216 -3.06 19.01 16.05
C GLY A 216 -2.89 17.65 16.75
N LYS A 217 -2.90 16.53 16.03
CA LYS A 217 -2.70 15.18 16.60
C LYS A 217 -1.24 14.78 16.75
N PHE A 218 -0.38 15.43 15.97
CA PHE A 218 1.06 15.23 15.91
C PHE A 218 1.76 16.57 16.15
N SER A 219 2.92 16.54 16.81
CA SER A 219 3.73 17.72 17.15
C SER A 219 5.07 17.68 16.41
N ASN A 220 5.61 18.86 16.08
CA ASN A 220 6.89 19.01 15.36
C ASN A 220 6.93 18.24 14.04
N VAL A 221 5.88 18.40 13.24
CA VAL A 221 5.71 17.73 11.95
C VAL A 221 5.47 18.73 10.83
N GLU A 222 5.80 18.34 9.61
CA GLU A 222 5.28 18.96 8.40
C GLU A 222 4.15 18.09 7.85
N ILE A 223 3.03 18.70 7.51
CA ILE A 223 1.89 18.03 6.89
C ILE A 223 1.89 18.33 5.39
N GLU A 224 2.07 17.31 4.57
CA GLU A 224 1.97 17.43 3.12
C GLU A 224 0.64 16.87 2.61
N LEU A 225 -0.13 17.71 1.93
CA LEU A 225 -1.30 17.27 1.15
C LEU A 225 -0.87 17.03 -0.30
N VAL A 226 -1.01 15.80 -0.77
CA VAL A 226 -0.63 15.41 -2.13
C VAL A 226 -1.88 15.20 -2.98
N SER A 227 -2.01 15.98 -4.04
CA SER A 227 -3.03 15.79 -5.06
C SER A 227 -2.46 15.07 -6.28
N LEU A 228 -3.31 14.27 -6.92
CA LEU A 228 -3.01 13.59 -8.18
C LEU A 228 -4.17 13.83 -9.14
N HIS A 229 -3.90 14.46 -10.27
CA HIS A 229 -4.89 14.81 -11.29
C HIS A 229 -6.08 15.62 -10.72
N GLY A 230 -5.79 16.57 -9.83
CA GLY A 230 -6.80 17.47 -9.24
C GLY A 230 -7.60 16.88 -8.07
N GLU A 231 -7.33 15.64 -7.66
CA GLU A 231 -7.95 15.04 -6.47
C GLU A 231 -6.91 14.88 -5.36
N CYS A 232 -7.22 15.36 -4.15
CA CYS A 232 -6.36 15.16 -2.98
C CYS A 232 -6.40 13.69 -2.57
N LYS A 233 -5.27 12.99 -2.71
CA LYS A 233 -5.17 11.55 -2.48
C LYS A 233 -4.70 11.20 -1.08
N GLU A 234 -3.83 12.03 -0.52
CA GLU A 234 -3.04 11.67 0.65
C GLU A 234 -2.74 12.90 1.51
N ALA A 235 -2.77 12.69 2.83
CA ALA A 235 -2.08 13.54 3.79
C ALA A 235 -0.90 12.76 4.38
N THR A 236 0.30 13.31 4.25
CA THR A 236 1.52 12.70 4.76
C THR A 236 2.06 13.53 5.90
N ILE A 237 2.20 12.91 7.07
CA ILE A 237 2.80 13.51 8.25
C ILE A 237 4.30 13.19 8.22
N TRP A 238 5.10 14.17 7.86
CA TRP A 238 6.55 14.09 7.89
C TRP A 238 7.07 14.48 9.27
N PHE A 239 7.98 13.70 9.84
CA PHE A 239 8.53 13.94 11.18
C PHE A 239 10.05 13.70 11.23
N GLY A 240 10.66 14.24 12.30
CA GLY A 240 12.09 14.12 12.55
C GLY A 240 12.91 14.68 11.37
N ASP A 241 13.95 13.96 10.98
CA ASP A 241 14.85 14.37 9.90
C ASP A 241 14.18 14.56 8.52
N LEU A 242 12.95 14.06 8.33
CA LEU A 242 12.22 14.22 7.06
C LEU A 242 11.20 15.37 7.06
N ALA A 243 10.95 16.00 8.21
CA ALA A 243 10.10 17.18 8.27
C ALA A 243 10.83 18.40 7.68
N GLY A 244 10.15 19.14 6.81
CA GLY A 244 10.65 20.42 6.30
C GLY A 244 10.52 21.58 7.29
N ASP A 245 11.02 22.75 6.89
CA ASP A 245 11.02 23.96 7.72
C ASP A 245 9.65 24.63 7.88
N GLN A 246 8.63 24.17 7.13
CA GLN A 246 7.29 24.72 7.14
C GLN A 246 6.30 23.68 7.69
N PRO A 247 5.26 24.11 8.43
CA PRO A 247 4.32 23.18 9.04
C PRO A 247 3.37 22.53 8.01
N PHE A 248 3.15 23.16 6.85
CA PHE A 248 2.31 22.61 5.80
C PHE A 248 2.95 22.73 4.43
N ARG A 249 2.62 21.74 3.60
CA ARG A 249 2.97 21.64 2.18
C ARG A 249 1.76 21.16 1.38
N ALA A 250 1.58 21.71 0.19
CA ALA A 250 0.64 21.21 -0.79
C ALA A 250 1.38 20.92 -2.08
N THR A 251 1.19 19.71 -2.61
CA THR A 251 1.87 19.23 -3.82
C THR A 251 0.85 18.78 -4.86
N SER A 252 1.05 19.21 -6.11
CA SER A 252 0.24 18.82 -7.26
C SER A 252 0.99 17.86 -8.17
N LEU A 253 0.44 16.67 -8.38
CA LEU A 253 0.96 15.69 -9.34
C LEU A 253 0.02 15.56 -10.54
N PRO A 254 0.56 15.43 -11.77
CA PRO A 254 1.97 15.14 -12.09
C PRO A 254 2.87 16.38 -12.28
N SER A 255 2.37 17.62 -12.11
CA SER A 255 3.17 18.82 -12.39
C SER A 255 4.40 18.95 -11.47
N GLY A 256 4.35 18.40 -10.26
CA GLY A 256 5.41 18.49 -9.26
C GLY A 256 5.44 19.84 -8.53
N GLU A 257 4.50 20.74 -8.84
CA GLU A 257 4.42 22.05 -8.21
C GLU A 257 4.09 21.90 -6.73
N THR A 258 4.77 22.69 -5.91
CA THR A 258 4.70 22.59 -4.45
C THR A 258 4.65 23.99 -3.84
N ILE A 259 3.79 24.19 -2.85
CA ILE A 259 3.75 25.38 -2.00
C ILE A 259 3.90 24.91 -0.55
N ALA A 260 4.78 25.57 0.21
CA ALA A 260 4.98 25.27 1.63
C ALA A 260 4.97 26.57 2.44
N ALA A 261 4.12 26.62 3.48
CA ALA A 261 3.92 27.79 4.33
C ALA A 261 3.09 27.40 5.57
N ASP A 262 2.99 28.29 6.54
CA ASP A 262 1.90 28.25 7.52
C ASP A 262 0.62 28.84 6.90
N PRO A 263 -0.47 28.07 6.71
CA PRO A 263 -1.73 28.58 6.15
C PRO A 263 -2.33 29.73 6.97
N MET A 264 -2.02 29.78 8.27
CA MET A 264 -2.50 30.84 9.16
C MET A 264 -1.71 32.14 8.99
N SER A 265 -0.51 32.10 8.41
CA SER A 265 0.28 33.31 8.11
C SER A 265 -0.30 34.16 6.99
N ALA A 266 -1.16 33.56 6.14
CA ALA A 266 -1.85 34.26 5.04
C ALA A 266 -3.28 34.68 5.40
N ARG A 267 -3.65 34.66 6.69
CA ARG A 267 -4.99 35.03 7.15
C ARG A 267 -5.21 36.53 6.92
N ALA A 268 -5.98 36.86 5.89
CA ALA A 268 -6.54 38.20 5.76
C ALA A 268 -7.63 38.38 6.82
N ASP A 269 -7.57 39.48 7.57
CA ASP A 269 -8.71 39.88 8.40
C ASP A 269 -9.91 40.11 7.48
N ILE A 270 -10.97 39.32 7.67
CA ILE A 270 -12.25 39.56 7.01
C ILE A 270 -12.89 40.72 7.76
N THR A 271 -12.66 41.95 7.30
CA THR A 271 -13.41 43.14 7.71
C THR A 271 -14.83 43.12 7.18
#